data_AF-A0A6J4UY86-F1
#
_entry.id   AF-A0A6J4UY86-F1
#
_cell.length_a   1.000
_cell.length_b   1.000
_cell.length_c   1.000
_cell.angle_alpha   90.00
_cell.angle_beta   90.00
_cell.angle_gamma   90.00
#
_symmetry.space_group_name_H-M   'P 1'
#
loop_
_entity.id
_entity.type
_entity.pdbx_description
1 polymer ?
#
loop_
_entity_poly.entity_id
_entity_poly.type
_entity_poly.pdbx_seq_one_letter_code
_entity_poly.pdbx_strand_id
1 'polypeptide(L)'
;MFARALAVPGRLSGGRKRSAGLAVVVGLVAWSLLAGLSPGVGASAPGGAAPPCGGGAVEFLGFSDALNKATFGGTNVGGLSALVYDRGRDVYYSLVDNERETPARFYTLRLPLAGEGLGMPAVTAVTQLSDAGGQPFTGANFDGEGIVVLGGDLLIASETEPAIRRFGPDGTLRGELPVPDRF
;
A
#
# COMPACT_ATOMS: atom_id res chain seq x y z
N MET A 1 -7.45 -54.59 -24.41
CA MET A 1 -6.46 -55.10 -25.39
C MET A 1 -5.09 -54.81 -24.79
N PHE A 2 -4.44 -55.88 -24.29
CA PHE A 2 -3.06 -56.08 -23.81
C PHE A 2 -2.31 -54.97 -23.02
N ALA A 3 -1.47 -55.21 -22.02
CA ALA A 3 -1.24 -56.23 -21.00
C ALA A 3 -0.04 -55.71 -20.17
N ARG A 4 -0.04 -56.01 -18.86
CA ARG A 4 1.01 -55.80 -17.84
C ARG A 4 2.42 -56.24 -18.26
N ALA A 5 3.46 -55.65 -17.65
CA ALA A 5 4.32 -56.34 -16.66
C ALA A 5 5.34 -55.41 -15.96
N LEU A 6 5.58 -55.72 -14.68
CA LEU A 6 6.46 -55.09 -13.67
C LEU A 6 7.96 -55.31 -13.91
N ALA A 7 8.80 -54.45 -13.33
CA ALA A 7 9.94 -54.85 -12.50
C ALA A 7 10.38 -53.73 -11.52
N VAL A 8 10.51 -54.09 -10.23
CA VAL A 8 11.15 -53.41 -9.07
C VAL A 8 11.95 -54.55 -8.42
N PRO A 9 13.18 -54.43 -7.86
CA PRO A 9 13.55 -53.46 -6.83
C PRO A 9 15.01 -52.97 -6.77
N GLY A 10 15.24 -51.87 -6.06
CA GLY A 10 16.55 -51.49 -5.52
C GLY A 10 16.41 -51.01 -4.08
N ARG A 11 16.90 -51.82 -3.13
CA ARG A 11 16.96 -51.51 -1.69
C ARG A 11 18.43 -51.55 -1.26
N LEU A 12 18.96 -50.43 -0.77
CA LEU A 12 20.16 -50.35 0.08
C LEU A 12 19.84 -49.25 1.11
N SER A 13 19.49 -49.57 2.36
CA SER A 13 20.33 -50.04 3.47
C SER A 13 21.26 -48.97 4.03
N GLY A 14 20.94 -48.55 5.26
CA GLY A 14 21.93 -48.42 6.34
C GLY A 14 22.65 -47.09 6.47
N GLY A 15 22.35 -46.34 7.54
CA GLY A 15 23.18 -45.19 7.92
C GLY A 15 22.67 -44.37 9.10
N ARG A 16 22.16 -45.00 10.16
CA ARG A 16 21.85 -44.30 11.42
C ARG A 16 23.13 -44.20 12.24
N LYS A 17 23.75 -43.02 12.32
CA LYS A 17 24.77 -42.73 13.33
C LYS A 17 24.11 -42.04 14.54
N ARG A 18 24.19 -42.71 15.69
CA ARG A 18 23.88 -42.20 17.03
C ARG A 18 25.20 -41.84 17.71
N SER A 19 25.27 -40.66 18.33
CA SER A 19 25.92 -40.38 19.63
C SER A 19 25.97 -38.86 19.82
N ALA A 20 25.22 -38.31 20.77
CA ALA A 20 25.56 -38.13 22.20
C ALA A 20 26.33 -36.80 22.43
N GLY A 21 25.67 -35.87 23.12
CA GLY A 21 26.21 -34.59 23.56
C GLY A 21 25.08 -33.77 24.19
N LEU A 22 24.78 -34.04 25.46
CA LEU A 22 25.20 -33.23 26.61
C LEU A 22 24.03 -32.36 27.05
N ALA A 23 23.49 -32.72 28.22
CA ALA A 23 22.41 -32.05 28.89
C ALA A 23 22.81 -30.61 29.24
N VAL A 24 21.96 -29.65 28.87
CA VAL A 24 21.99 -28.30 29.44
C VAL A 24 20.82 -28.23 30.41
N VAL A 25 21.13 -28.43 31.69
CA VAL A 25 20.25 -28.10 32.81
C VAL A 25 20.40 -26.59 33.03
N VAL A 26 19.39 -25.80 32.68
CA VAL A 26 19.26 -24.42 33.15
C VAL A 26 18.24 -24.43 34.27
N GLY A 27 18.75 -24.23 35.48
CA GLY A 27 17.95 -24.17 36.71
C GLY A 27 17.00 -22.97 36.71
N LEU A 28 15.76 -23.25 37.11
CA LEU A 28 14.76 -22.26 37.50
C LEU A 28 15.24 -21.53 38.76
N VAL A 29 15.53 -20.23 38.66
CA VAL A 29 15.70 -19.37 39.84
C VAL A 29 14.36 -18.72 40.14
N ALA A 30 13.69 -19.21 41.18
CA ALA A 30 12.48 -18.61 41.71
C ALA A 30 12.84 -17.29 42.42
N TRP A 31 12.39 -16.16 41.88
CA TRP A 31 12.45 -14.86 42.57
C TRP A 31 11.32 -14.79 43.59
N SER A 32 11.69 -14.63 44.85
CA SER A 32 10.79 -14.41 45.98
C SER A 32 10.12 -13.02 45.91
N LEU A 33 8.80 -13.01 46.10
CA LEU A 33 8.00 -11.80 46.26
C LEU A 33 8.37 -11.05 47.55
N LEU A 34 8.68 -9.75 47.43
CA LEU A 34 8.53 -8.79 48.52
C LEU A 34 7.40 -7.83 48.14
N ALA A 35 6.24 -8.04 48.76
CA ALA A 35 5.10 -7.13 48.71
C ALA A 35 5.41 -5.89 49.55
N GLY A 36 5.89 -4.83 48.91
CA GLY A 36 5.94 -3.49 49.50
C GLY A 36 4.59 -2.80 49.32
N LEU A 37 3.80 -2.69 50.39
CA LEU A 37 2.62 -1.82 50.43
C LEU A 37 3.07 -0.36 50.59
N SER A 38 3.04 0.40 49.50
CA SER A 38 3.04 1.86 49.57
C SER A 38 1.59 2.35 49.62
N PRO A 39 1.22 3.26 50.56
CA PRO A 39 -0.11 3.85 50.57
C PRO A 39 -0.31 4.70 49.32
N GLY A 40 -1.29 4.32 48.51
CA GLY A 40 -1.67 5.02 47.28
C GLY A 40 -2.20 6.42 47.61
N VAL A 41 -1.53 7.43 47.06
CA VAL A 41 -2.02 8.80 47.03
C VAL A 41 -3.17 8.82 46.02
N GLY A 42 -4.40 9.00 46.51
CA GLY A 42 -5.59 9.12 45.67
C GLY A 42 -5.52 10.40 44.85
N ALA A 43 -5.20 10.28 43.56
CA ALA A 43 -5.37 11.35 42.59
C ALA A 43 -6.83 11.33 42.11
N SER A 44 -7.68 12.13 42.75
CA SER A 44 -8.98 12.50 42.19
C SER A 44 -8.79 13.69 41.25
N ALA A 45 -8.88 13.44 39.94
CA ALA A 45 -9.21 14.48 38.97
C ALA A 45 -10.39 13.97 38.13
N PRO A 46 -11.55 14.65 38.13
CA PRO A 46 -12.55 14.41 37.10
C PRO A 46 -12.02 15.06 35.82
N GLY A 47 -11.15 14.34 35.11
CA GLY A 47 -10.88 14.64 33.71
C GLY A 47 -12.13 14.24 32.94
N GLY A 48 -13.05 15.19 32.74
CA GLY A 48 -14.10 15.03 31.75
C GLY A 48 -13.41 14.67 30.44
N ALA A 49 -13.64 13.45 29.95
CA ALA A 49 -13.08 13.00 28.69
C ALA A 49 -13.46 14.04 27.63
N ALA A 50 -12.45 14.67 27.02
CA ALA A 50 -12.68 15.45 25.82
C ALA A 50 -13.48 14.54 24.86
N PRO A 51 -14.56 15.05 24.23
CA PRO A 51 -15.28 14.24 23.25
C PRO A 51 -14.26 13.74 22.23
N PRO A 52 -14.31 12.45 21.84
CA PRO A 52 -13.36 11.91 20.88
C PRO A 52 -13.33 12.83 19.65
N CYS A 53 -12.16 13.42 19.40
CA CYS A 53 -11.91 14.19 18.19
C CYS A 53 -11.92 13.21 17.01
N GLY A 54 -13.11 12.96 16.45
CA GLY A 54 -13.31 11.98 15.38
C GLY A 54 -14.71 11.41 15.43
N GLY A 55 -15.69 12.14 14.89
CA GLY A 55 -17.09 11.70 14.82
C GLY A 55 -17.35 10.58 13.80
N GLY A 56 -16.31 9.99 13.22
CA GLY A 56 -16.40 8.90 12.25
C GLY A 56 -15.73 7.65 12.80
N ALA A 57 -16.46 6.53 12.82
CA ALA A 57 -15.84 5.23 12.93
C ALA A 57 -15.10 4.93 11.61
N VAL A 58 -13.88 4.42 11.71
CA VAL A 58 -13.19 3.82 10.56
C VAL A 58 -13.61 2.36 10.49
N GLU A 59 -14.12 1.96 9.33
CA GLU A 59 -14.56 0.59 9.07
C GLU A 59 -13.71 -0.05 7.97
N PHE A 60 -13.35 -1.32 8.18
CA PHE A 60 -12.71 -2.13 7.16
C PHE A 60 -13.78 -2.79 6.29
N LEU A 61 -14.01 -2.24 5.09
CA LEU A 61 -15.02 -2.75 4.15
C LEU A 61 -14.57 -4.03 3.40
N GLY A 62 -13.28 -4.36 3.42
CA GLY A 62 -12.75 -5.57 2.78
C GLY A 62 -11.42 -5.35 2.06
N PHE A 63 -10.97 -6.40 1.37
CA PHE A 63 -9.77 -6.39 0.54
C PHE A 63 -10.01 -7.17 -0.76
N SER A 64 -9.21 -6.90 -1.77
CA SER A 64 -9.18 -7.65 -3.02
C SER A 64 -7.76 -7.72 -3.56
N ASP A 65 -7.39 -8.84 -4.16
CA ASP A 65 -6.14 -9.07 -4.87
C ASP A 65 -6.33 -9.10 -6.40
N ALA A 66 -7.50 -8.69 -6.90
CA ALA A 66 -7.85 -8.82 -8.32
C ALA A 66 -6.97 -8.01 -9.26
N LEU A 67 -6.31 -6.96 -8.76
CA LEU A 67 -5.33 -6.16 -9.52
C LEU A 67 -3.90 -6.70 -9.39
N ASN A 68 -3.67 -7.74 -8.60
CA ASN A 68 -2.34 -8.33 -8.42
C ASN A 68 -1.81 -8.88 -9.76
N LYS A 69 -0.62 -8.40 -10.17
CA LYS A 69 0.01 -8.72 -11.47
C LYS A 69 -0.88 -8.41 -12.67
N ALA A 70 -1.88 -7.54 -12.51
CA ALA A 70 -2.72 -7.11 -13.61
C ALA A 70 -1.92 -6.19 -14.55
N THR A 71 -2.36 -6.16 -15.81
CA THR A 71 -1.88 -5.19 -16.79
C THR A 71 -3.09 -4.46 -17.37
N PHE A 72 -2.90 -3.19 -17.74
CA PHE A 72 -3.93 -2.38 -18.38
C PHE A 72 -3.26 -1.41 -19.34
N GLY A 73 -3.77 -1.25 -20.57
CA GLY A 73 -3.19 -0.32 -21.54
C GLY A 73 -1.70 -0.54 -21.84
N GLY A 74 -1.20 -1.78 -21.73
CA GLY A 74 0.21 -2.13 -21.95
C GLY A 74 1.13 -1.85 -20.75
N THR A 75 0.59 -1.49 -19.59
CA THR A 75 1.36 -1.15 -18.39
C THR A 75 1.02 -2.10 -17.24
N ASN A 76 1.98 -2.36 -16.34
CA ASN A 76 1.74 -3.12 -15.12
C ASN A 76 0.97 -2.24 -14.13
N VAL A 77 -0.11 -2.76 -13.56
CA VAL A 77 -0.85 -2.09 -12.49
C VAL A 77 -0.11 -2.39 -11.18
N GLY A 78 0.68 -1.43 -10.72
CA GLY A 78 1.56 -1.58 -9.56
C GLY A 78 2.26 -0.26 -9.22
N GLY A 79 3.08 -0.27 -8.16
CA GLY A 79 3.80 0.93 -7.73
C GLY A 79 2.87 2.09 -7.38
N LEU A 80 1.72 1.82 -6.75
CA LEU A 80 0.73 2.87 -6.46
C LEU A 80 1.13 3.63 -5.19
N SER A 81 1.27 4.94 -5.27
CA SER A 81 1.69 5.80 -4.14
C SER A 81 0.55 6.64 -3.57
N ALA A 82 -0.45 7.00 -4.40
CA ALA A 82 -1.57 7.83 -3.96
C ALA A 82 -2.91 7.44 -4.57
N LEU A 83 -4.00 7.82 -3.91
CA LEU A 83 -5.38 7.54 -4.30
C LEU A 83 -6.30 8.72 -3.96
N VAL A 84 -7.19 9.10 -4.87
CA VAL A 84 -8.24 10.10 -4.62
C VAL A 84 -9.56 9.65 -5.24
N TYR A 85 -10.67 9.98 -4.59
CA TYR A 85 -12.01 9.80 -5.13
C TYR A 85 -12.50 11.08 -5.83
N ASP A 86 -12.86 10.97 -7.11
CA ASP A 86 -13.59 12.00 -7.84
C ASP A 86 -15.09 11.72 -7.74
N ARG A 87 -15.74 12.40 -6.79
CA ARG A 87 -17.18 12.27 -6.53
C ARG A 87 -18.05 12.77 -7.69
N GLY A 88 -17.54 13.67 -8.54
CA GLY A 88 -18.28 14.18 -9.69
C GLY A 88 -18.36 13.18 -10.83
N ARG A 89 -17.40 12.25 -10.92
CA ARG A 89 -17.31 11.22 -11.96
C ARG A 89 -17.57 9.80 -11.43
N ASP A 90 -17.66 9.66 -10.11
CA ASP A 90 -17.78 8.37 -9.42
C ASP A 90 -16.67 7.39 -9.83
N VAL A 91 -15.43 7.87 -9.74
CA VAL A 91 -14.22 7.10 -10.02
C VAL A 91 -13.13 7.44 -9.01
N TYR A 92 -12.15 6.56 -8.91
CA TYR A 92 -10.93 6.83 -8.16
C TYR A 92 -9.78 7.04 -9.14
N TYR A 93 -8.88 7.96 -8.83
CA TYR A 93 -7.59 8.09 -9.52
C TYR A 93 -6.50 7.56 -8.61
N SER A 94 -5.67 6.67 -9.12
CA SER A 94 -4.50 6.14 -8.41
C SER A 94 -3.23 6.50 -9.14
N LEU A 95 -2.34 7.22 -8.45
CA LEU A 95 -1.07 7.68 -8.98
C LEU A 95 -0.01 6.59 -8.85
N VAL A 96 0.83 6.46 -9.86
CA VAL A 96 2.00 5.59 -9.83
C VAL A 96 3.21 6.39 -9.30
N ASP A 97 3.96 5.75 -8.41
CA ASP A 97 5.26 6.12 -7.87
C ASP A 97 6.32 6.28 -9.00
N ASN A 98 7.52 6.72 -8.66
CA ASN A 98 8.65 6.81 -9.57
C ASN A 98 9.09 5.44 -10.12
N GLU A 99 8.70 5.15 -11.36
CA GLU A 99 9.10 3.94 -12.09
C GLU A 99 10.23 4.18 -13.12
N ARG A 100 11.22 5.03 -12.75
CA ARG A 100 12.41 5.32 -13.56
C ARG A 100 12.06 5.81 -14.97
N GLU A 101 12.50 5.13 -16.01
CA GLU A 101 12.29 5.55 -17.40
C GLU A 101 10.84 5.39 -17.91
N THR A 102 9.97 4.77 -17.11
CA THR A 102 8.59 4.54 -17.51
C THR A 102 7.81 5.86 -17.45
N PRO A 103 6.95 6.18 -18.44
CA PRO A 103 6.13 7.37 -18.37
C PRO A 103 5.27 7.42 -17.11
N ALA A 104 5.36 8.53 -16.37
CA ALA A 104 4.54 8.81 -15.21
C ALA A 104 3.05 8.79 -15.62
N ARG A 105 2.22 8.25 -14.75
CA ARG A 105 0.81 7.95 -15.09
C ARG A 105 -0.04 7.80 -13.85
N PHE A 106 -1.34 7.92 -14.06
CA PHE A 106 -2.34 7.48 -13.10
C PHE A 106 -3.31 6.50 -13.75
N TYR A 107 -3.89 5.63 -12.94
CA TYR A 107 -4.99 4.76 -13.32
C TYR A 107 -6.32 5.39 -12.88
N THR A 108 -7.34 5.27 -13.73
CA THR A 108 -8.72 5.47 -13.31
C THR A 108 -9.28 4.12 -12.88
N LEU A 109 -9.81 4.05 -11.67
CA LEU A 109 -10.33 2.84 -11.05
C LEU A 109 -11.82 2.99 -10.75
N ARG A 110 -12.53 1.87 -10.86
CA ARG A 110 -13.80 1.66 -10.16
C ARG A 110 -13.55 0.77 -8.96
N LEU A 111 -13.97 1.24 -7.78
CA LEU A 111 -13.97 0.48 -6.55
C LEU A 111 -15.43 0.37 -6.09
N PRO A 112 -16.17 -0.66 -6.55
CA PRO A 112 -17.57 -0.81 -6.18
C PRO A 112 -17.68 -1.03 -4.67
N LEU A 113 -18.51 -0.25 -4.01
CA LEU A 113 -18.91 -0.50 -2.63
C LEU A 113 -20.30 -1.12 -2.69
N ALA A 114 -20.40 -2.43 -2.44
CA ALA A 114 -21.65 -3.18 -2.51
C ALA A 114 -22.12 -3.51 -1.09
N GLY A 115 -23.23 -2.88 -0.66
CA GLY A 115 -23.61 -2.89 0.75
C GLY A 115 -22.52 -2.23 1.61
N GLU A 116 -22.14 -2.89 2.70
CA GLU A 116 -21.05 -2.46 3.60
C GLU A 116 -19.67 -3.01 3.16
N GLY A 117 -19.55 -3.55 1.94
CA GLY A 117 -18.36 -4.30 1.50
C GLY A 117 -17.67 -3.73 0.26
N LEU A 118 -16.36 -3.99 0.15
CA LEU A 118 -15.60 -3.77 -1.09
C LEU A 118 -15.94 -4.87 -2.11
N GLY A 119 -16.46 -4.47 -3.27
CA GLY A 119 -16.65 -5.32 -4.44
C GLY A 119 -15.37 -5.47 -5.27
N MET A 120 -15.50 -6.07 -6.45
CA MET A 120 -14.35 -6.33 -7.33
C MET A 120 -13.80 -5.01 -7.93
N PRO A 121 -12.55 -4.60 -7.64
CA PRO A 121 -11.96 -3.42 -8.23
C PRO A 121 -11.64 -3.63 -9.72
N ALA A 122 -11.72 -2.57 -10.51
CA ALA A 122 -11.40 -2.60 -11.94
C ALA A 122 -10.64 -1.35 -12.37
N VAL A 123 -9.62 -1.52 -13.21
CA VAL A 123 -8.99 -0.41 -13.94
C VAL A 123 -9.83 -0.12 -15.18
N THR A 124 -10.20 1.15 -15.39
CA THR A 124 -11.00 1.58 -16.54
C THR A 124 -10.23 2.46 -17.50
N ALA A 125 -9.14 3.09 -17.05
CA ALA A 125 -8.25 3.87 -17.91
C ALA A 125 -6.84 3.93 -17.31
N VAL A 126 -5.87 4.22 -18.18
CA VAL A 126 -4.52 4.67 -17.80
C VAL A 126 -4.26 5.97 -18.54
N THR A 127 -3.78 6.98 -17.82
CA THR A 127 -3.50 8.30 -18.36
C THR A 127 -2.06 8.67 -18.07
N GLN A 128 -1.29 8.96 -19.11
CA GLN A 128 0.09 9.43 -18.97
C GLN A 128 0.11 10.91 -18.59
N LEU A 129 1.05 11.27 -17.73
CA LEU A 129 1.32 12.65 -17.36
C LEU A 129 2.35 13.23 -18.32
N SER A 130 2.05 14.39 -18.87
CA SER A 130 2.90 15.09 -19.84
C SER A 130 2.97 16.57 -19.55
N ASP A 131 4.05 17.21 -19.99
CA ASP A 131 4.18 18.65 -19.95
C ASP A 131 3.23 19.34 -20.94
N ALA A 132 3.23 20.68 -20.97
CA ALA A 132 2.37 21.45 -21.88
C ALA A 132 2.73 21.24 -23.37
N GLY A 133 3.92 20.73 -23.68
CA GLY A 133 4.36 20.35 -25.03
C GLY A 133 4.04 18.91 -25.40
N GLY A 134 3.41 18.14 -24.50
CA GLY A 134 3.08 16.73 -24.69
C GLY A 134 4.26 15.78 -24.45
N GLN A 135 5.39 16.26 -23.92
CA GLN A 135 6.49 15.37 -23.54
C GLN A 135 6.13 14.62 -22.26
N PRO A 136 6.24 13.28 -22.23
CA PRO A 136 5.93 12.52 -21.03
C PRO A 136 6.89 12.86 -19.89
N PHE A 137 6.33 12.96 -18.69
CA PHE A 137 7.11 12.88 -17.47
C PHE A 137 7.64 11.46 -17.26
N THR A 138 8.78 11.32 -16.62
CA THR A 138 9.35 10.04 -16.18
C THR A 138 9.89 10.19 -14.76
N GLY A 139 10.39 9.12 -14.18
CA GLY A 139 11.09 9.12 -12.90
C GLY A 139 12.32 10.04 -12.81
N ALA A 140 12.79 10.60 -13.91
CA ALA A 140 13.85 11.61 -13.90
C ALA A 140 13.35 13.00 -13.46
N ASN A 141 12.06 13.27 -13.59
CA ASN A 141 11.46 14.60 -13.36
C ASN A 141 10.02 14.52 -12.82
N PHE A 142 9.65 13.37 -12.26
CA PHE A 142 8.36 13.10 -11.66
C PHE A 142 8.43 11.94 -10.70
N ASP A 143 8.22 12.25 -9.43
CA ASP A 143 8.22 11.31 -8.32
C ASP A 143 6.95 11.50 -7.49
N GLY A 144 5.85 10.92 -7.97
CA GLY A 144 4.50 11.28 -7.53
C GLY A 144 4.09 10.62 -6.23
N GLU A 145 3.72 11.42 -5.22
CA GLU A 145 3.43 10.91 -3.85
C GLU A 145 2.08 11.36 -3.28
N GLY A 146 1.39 12.28 -3.96
CA GLY A 146 0.08 12.76 -3.52
C GLY A 146 -0.78 13.18 -4.69
N ILE A 147 -2.09 12.93 -4.60
CA ILE A 147 -3.06 13.35 -5.62
C ILE A 147 -4.35 13.84 -4.98
N VAL A 148 -4.87 14.97 -5.43
CA VAL A 148 -6.20 15.47 -5.05
C VAL A 148 -6.96 16.01 -6.26
N VAL A 149 -8.28 15.93 -6.22
CA VAL A 149 -9.16 16.55 -7.23
C VAL A 149 -9.52 17.96 -6.80
N LEU A 150 -9.26 18.97 -7.64
CA LEU A 150 -9.62 20.36 -7.39
C LEU A 150 -10.19 21.01 -8.64
N GLY A 151 -11.47 21.40 -8.60
CA GLY A 151 -12.10 22.13 -9.71
C GLY A 151 -12.12 21.36 -11.04
N GLY A 152 -12.12 20.03 -10.98
CA GLY A 152 -12.09 19.14 -12.14
C GLY A 152 -10.69 18.78 -12.65
N ASP A 153 -9.65 19.39 -12.10
CA ASP A 153 -8.25 19.07 -12.34
C ASP A 153 -7.66 18.20 -11.22
N LEU A 154 -6.46 17.69 -11.45
CA LEU A 154 -5.67 16.93 -10.51
C LEU A 154 -4.51 17.79 -10.01
N LEU A 155 -4.40 18.01 -8.70
CA LEU A 155 -3.16 18.50 -8.11
C LEU A 155 -2.34 17.31 -7.65
N ILE A 156 -1.10 17.23 -8.12
CA ILE A 156 -0.19 16.13 -7.82
C ILE A 156 1.07 16.68 -7.17
N ALA A 157 1.40 16.12 -6.01
CA ALA A 157 2.64 16.42 -5.30
C ALA A 157 3.76 15.48 -5.76
N SER A 158 4.97 16.02 -5.86
CA SER A 158 6.17 15.26 -6.20
C SER A 158 7.29 15.45 -5.17
N GLU A 159 8.01 14.37 -4.83
CA GLU A 159 9.03 14.34 -3.76
C GLU A 159 10.44 14.73 -4.23
N THR A 160 11.02 13.98 -5.19
CA THR A 160 12.43 14.14 -5.58
C THR A 160 12.73 15.56 -6.11
N GLU A 161 11.89 16.06 -7.01
CA GLU A 161 11.85 17.47 -7.40
C GLU A 161 10.60 18.13 -6.78
N PRO A 162 10.72 18.75 -5.59
CA PRO A 162 9.57 19.20 -4.81
C PRO A 162 8.70 20.15 -5.62
N ALA A 163 7.51 19.68 -5.97
CA ALA A 163 6.57 20.41 -6.81
C ALA A 163 5.13 20.04 -6.46
N ILE A 164 4.21 20.97 -6.68
CA ILE A 164 2.78 20.69 -6.67
C ILE A 164 2.23 21.13 -8.02
N ARG A 165 1.98 20.17 -8.90
CA ARG A 165 1.61 20.40 -10.30
C ARG A 165 0.12 20.20 -10.50
N ARG A 166 -0.47 21.03 -11.35
CA ARG A 166 -1.86 20.97 -11.77
C ARG A 166 -1.96 20.32 -13.13
N PHE A 167 -2.61 19.17 -13.21
CA PHE A 167 -2.86 18.43 -14.44
C PHE A 167 -4.34 18.44 -14.79
N GLY A 168 -4.65 18.39 -16.08
CA GLY A 168 -5.99 18.03 -16.51
C GLY A 168 -6.27 16.53 -16.28
N PRO A 169 -7.55 16.11 -16.35
CA PRO A 169 -7.91 14.69 -16.33
C PRO A 169 -7.39 13.92 -17.56
N ASP A 170 -6.93 14.64 -18.58
CA ASP A 170 -6.21 14.12 -19.76
C ASP A 170 -4.70 13.91 -19.50
N GLY A 171 -4.20 14.33 -18.34
CA GLY A 171 -2.80 14.17 -17.94
C GLY A 171 -1.86 15.26 -18.46
N THR A 172 -2.36 16.30 -19.13
CA THR A 172 -1.53 17.43 -19.57
C THR A 172 -1.31 18.42 -18.43
N LEU A 173 -0.07 18.85 -18.22
CA LEU A 173 0.29 19.89 -17.25
C LEU A 173 -0.33 21.23 -17.63
N ARG A 174 -1.03 21.84 -16.66
CA ARG A 174 -1.72 23.14 -16.80
C ARG A 174 -1.10 24.24 -15.95
N GLY A 175 -0.31 23.89 -14.95
CA GLY A 175 0.39 24.85 -14.10
C GLY A 175 1.05 24.19 -12.90
N GLU A 176 1.70 25.01 -12.08
CA GLU A 176 2.39 24.57 -10.87
C GLU A 176 2.15 25.60 -9.76
N LEU A 177 2.02 25.14 -8.52
CA LEU A 177 1.94 26.00 -7.36
C LEU A 177 3.37 26.33 -6.89
N PRO A 178 3.61 27.56 -6.39
CA PRO A 178 4.93 27.92 -5.89
C PRO A 178 5.29 27.06 -4.67
N VAL A 179 6.42 26.37 -4.76
CA VAL A 179 7.06 25.69 -3.63
C VAL A 179 8.30 26.51 -3.23
N PRO A 180 8.42 26.94 -1.96
CA PRO A 180 9.59 27.70 -1.52
C PRO A 180 10.90 26.91 -1.68
N ASP A 181 12.00 27.64 -1.85
CA ASP A 181 13.33 27.04 -1.87
C ASP A 181 13.63 26.30 -0.56
N ARG A 182 14.48 25.27 -0.67
CA ARG A 182 14.99 24.54 0.49
C ARG A 182 15.82 25.49 1.37
N PHE A 183 15.63 25.42 2.68
CA PHE A 183 16.34 26.21 3.68
C PHE A 183 17.75 25.68 3.96
#